data_AF-A0A0F9SUZ3-F1
#
_entry.id   AF-A0A0F9SUZ3-F1
#
_cell.length_a   1.000
_cell.length_b   1.000
_cell.length_c   1.000
_cell.angle_alpha   90.00
_cell.angle_beta   90.00
_cell.angle_gamma   90.00
#
_symmetry.space_group_name_H-M   'P 1'
#
loop_
_entity.id
_entity.type
_entity.pdbx_description
1 polymer ?
#
loop_
_entity_poly.entity_id
_entity_poly.type
_entity_poly.pdbx_seq_one_letter_code
_entity_poly.pdbx_strand_id
1 'polypeptide(L)'
;MRVYGATRGKHIPRSKARLTAELLLRLGGQSISRQDNLPIDAELLIQWGGTVTPALMGAYKRRVPFIILNSGYFDATRGRRFSISINGFHGISMYVDGLLDRPARAHPKIKPWRKDGEFVLILGQKPPIYEILGLQMEPWLRRTAQRAAEAFRRPALIRPHPFLPGLRQRSLQAVLEDGIYAAVTLSSNASVATTLAGVRTLALHPTCPAQAVSIGGWESVDDDPPSNREAWVQSLAQREFDEFARVELDKAAAFIEEVYPAAQEHANAGQIYVKGVK
;
A
#
# COMPACT_ATOMS: atom_id res chain seq x y z
N MET A 1 20.25 15.86 7.64
CA MET A 1 19.00 15.59 6.89
C MET A 1 17.94 16.62 7.27
N ARG A 2 17.58 17.52 6.36
CA ARG A 2 16.48 18.48 6.49
C ARG A 2 15.17 17.81 6.09
N VAL A 3 14.46 17.28 7.09
CA VAL A 3 13.22 16.53 6.90
C VAL A 3 12.02 17.47 6.99
N TYR A 4 11.10 17.37 6.04
CA TYR A 4 9.82 18.06 6.10
C TYR A 4 8.69 17.06 6.05
N GLY A 5 7.56 17.34 6.71
CA GLY A 5 6.39 16.49 6.56
C GLY A 5 5.07 17.23 6.62
N ALA A 6 4.13 16.77 5.79
CA ALA A 6 2.82 17.38 5.66
C ALA A 6 1.88 16.90 6.77
N THR A 7 1.73 17.70 7.84
CA THR A 7 0.97 17.34 9.04
C THR A 7 -0.39 18.05 9.14
N ARG A 8 -0.67 19.04 8.28
CA ARG A 8 -1.90 19.86 8.34
C ARG A 8 -2.69 19.78 7.02
N GLY A 9 -4.02 19.68 7.10
CA GLY A 9 -4.92 19.75 5.93
C GLY A 9 -6.29 19.10 6.16
N LYS A 10 -7.30 19.52 5.39
CA LYS A 10 -8.73 19.10 5.55
C LYS A 10 -8.97 17.58 5.53
N HIS A 11 -8.05 16.80 4.96
CA HIS A 11 -8.23 15.36 4.73
C HIS A 11 -7.25 14.46 5.51
N ILE A 12 -6.46 15.01 6.44
CA ILE A 12 -5.61 14.20 7.33
C ILE A 12 -6.34 14.00 8.65
N PRO A 13 -6.65 12.76 9.05
CA PRO A 13 -7.20 12.51 10.39
C PRO A 13 -6.24 13.01 11.47
N ARG A 14 -6.76 13.62 12.54
CA ARG A 14 -5.93 14.20 13.62
C ARG A 14 -4.90 13.22 14.20
N SER A 15 -5.27 11.95 14.37
CA SER A 15 -4.34 10.91 14.83
C SER A 15 -3.15 10.72 13.89
N LYS A 16 -3.37 10.83 12.58
CA LYS A 16 -2.34 10.64 11.55
C LYS A 16 -1.45 11.87 11.38
N ALA A 17 -2.03 13.06 11.56
CA ALA A 17 -1.27 14.30 11.69
C ALA A 17 -0.32 14.24 12.90
N ARG A 18 -0.82 13.79 14.06
CA ARG A 18 -0.01 13.61 15.28
C ARG A 18 1.12 12.60 15.08
N LEU A 19 0.81 11.42 14.53
CA LEU A 19 1.82 10.40 14.22
C LEU A 19 2.93 10.96 13.32
N THR A 20 2.56 11.68 12.25
CA THR A 20 3.54 12.27 11.34
C THR A 20 4.40 13.32 12.06
N ALA A 21 3.80 14.15 12.90
CA ALA A 21 4.54 15.13 13.72
C ALA A 21 5.51 14.47 14.72
N GLU A 22 5.09 13.38 15.37
CA GLU A 22 5.93 12.61 16.31
C GLU A 22 7.16 11.98 15.63
N LEU A 23 7.01 11.51 14.38
CA LEU A 23 8.13 11.03 13.58
C LEU A 23 9.05 12.16 13.15
N LEU A 24 8.50 13.31 12.75
CA LEU A 24 9.31 14.48 12.42
C LEU A 24 10.14 14.93 13.61
N LEU A 25 9.56 14.99 14.82
CA LEU A 25 10.30 15.36 16.03
C LEU A 25 11.51 14.46 16.28
N ARG A 26 11.36 13.14 16.09
CA ARG A 26 12.46 12.17 16.24
C ARG A 26 13.56 12.34 15.21
N LEU A 27 13.19 12.74 13.99
CA LEU A 27 14.10 12.95 12.88
C LEU A 27 14.65 14.38 12.80
N GLY A 28 14.37 15.23 13.81
CA GLY A 28 14.74 16.66 13.77
C GLY A 28 14.07 17.45 12.64
N GLY A 29 12.93 16.98 12.15
CA GLY A 29 12.19 17.51 11.02
C GLY A 29 11.18 18.61 11.34
N GLN A 30 10.66 19.24 10.29
CA GLN A 30 9.73 20.36 10.37
C GLN A 30 8.37 20.03 9.72
N SER A 31 7.31 20.62 10.27
CA SER A 31 5.94 20.43 9.79
C SER A 31 5.53 21.49 8.76
N ILE A 32 5.01 21.05 7.62
CA ILE A 32 4.37 21.89 6.60
C ILE A 32 2.88 21.55 6.43
N SER A 33 2.12 22.45 5.82
CA SER A 33 0.75 22.17 5.37
C SER A 33 0.77 21.33 4.09
N ARG A 34 -0.28 20.53 3.87
CA ARG A 34 -0.51 19.84 2.58
C ARG A 34 -0.67 20.79 1.40
N GLN A 35 -0.95 22.06 1.66
CA GLN A 35 -1.12 23.09 0.62
C GLN A 35 0.19 23.81 0.32
N ASP A 36 1.22 23.63 1.16
CA ASP A 36 2.50 24.29 1.00
C ASP A 36 3.33 23.57 -0.07
N ASN A 37 4.16 24.34 -0.76
CA ASN A 37 5.23 23.80 -1.58
C ASN A 37 6.31 23.15 -0.70
N LEU A 38 7.06 22.22 -1.27
CA LEU A 38 8.23 21.65 -0.59
C LEU A 38 9.31 22.73 -0.43
N PRO A 39 9.84 22.97 0.78
CA PRO A 39 10.95 23.91 1.00
C PRO A 39 12.16 23.59 0.12
N ILE A 40 12.85 24.63 -0.36
CA ILE A 40 13.93 24.50 -1.36
C ILE A 40 15.11 23.68 -0.85
N ASP A 41 15.33 23.68 0.45
CA ASP A 41 16.40 22.99 1.15
C ASP A 41 16.01 21.59 1.62
N ALA A 42 14.77 21.13 1.38
CA ALA A 42 14.30 19.81 1.78
C ALA A 42 15.19 18.66 1.23
N GLU A 43 15.60 17.77 2.12
CA GLU A 43 16.40 16.57 1.82
C GLU A 43 15.58 15.28 1.93
N LEU A 44 14.44 15.31 2.62
CA LEU A 44 13.47 14.22 2.74
C LEU A 44 12.06 14.79 2.96
N LEU A 45 11.06 14.24 2.27
CA LEU A 45 9.64 14.50 2.56
C LEU A 45 8.98 13.29 3.24
N ILE A 46 8.20 13.51 4.30
CA ILE A 46 7.35 12.49 4.93
C ILE A 46 5.88 12.90 4.78
N GLN A 47 5.04 12.02 4.25
CA GLN A 47 3.61 12.31 4.07
C GLN A 47 2.72 11.13 4.46
N TRP A 48 1.61 11.43 5.14
CA TRP A 48 0.52 10.47 5.32
C TRP A 48 -0.35 10.33 4.07
N GLY A 49 -0.43 9.11 3.55
CA GLY A 49 -1.30 8.70 2.46
C GLY A 49 -0.92 9.27 1.10
N GLY A 50 -1.60 8.75 0.07
CA GLY A 50 -1.21 8.95 -1.33
C GLY A 50 -1.86 10.05 -2.13
N THR A 51 -2.40 11.04 -1.45
CA THR A 51 -2.88 12.23 -2.14
C THR A 51 -1.70 12.99 -2.73
N VAL A 52 -1.79 13.31 -4.02
CA VAL A 52 -0.83 14.19 -4.69
C VAL A 52 -0.95 15.60 -4.09
N THR A 53 0.11 16.08 -3.44
CA THR A 53 0.19 17.43 -2.85
C THR A 53 1.24 18.26 -3.58
N PRO A 54 1.23 19.61 -3.46
CA PRO A 54 2.30 20.44 -3.98
C PRO A 54 3.67 20.03 -3.45
N ALA A 55 3.78 19.68 -2.16
CA ALA A 55 5.01 19.16 -1.57
C ALA A 55 5.47 17.82 -2.21
N LEU A 56 4.56 16.85 -2.40
CA LEU A 56 4.89 15.57 -3.02
C LEU A 56 5.30 15.75 -4.50
N MET A 57 4.62 16.62 -5.23
CA MET A 57 5.00 16.96 -6.61
C MET A 57 6.34 17.71 -6.67
N GLY A 58 6.60 18.59 -5.70
CA GLY A 58 7.89 19.25 -5.55
C GLY A 58 9.01 18.25 -5.29
N ALA A 59 8.78 17.28 -4.41
CA ALA A 59 9.72 16.20 -4.13
C ALA A 59 10.01 15.37 -5.39
N TYR A 60 8.96 14.93 -6.08
CA TYR A 60 9.07 14.19 -7.33
C TYR A 60 9.86 14.96 -8.41
N LYS A 61 9.49 16.22 -8.71
CA LYS A 61 10.15 17.03 -9.74
C LYS A 61 11.62 17.31 -9.42
N ARG A 62 11.94 17.48 -8.14
CA ARG A 62 13.30 17.77 -7.66
C ARG A 62 14.11 16.53 -7.30
N ARG A 63 13.55 15.33 -7.47
CA ARG A 63 14.15 14.07 -7.03
C ARG A 63 14.55 14.08 -5.54
N VAL A 64 13.78 14.76 -4.70
CA VAL A 64 13.92 14.65 -3.24
C VAL A 64 13.26 13.34 -2.84
N PRO A 65 13.95 12.45 -2.10
CA PRO A 65 13.35 11.21 -1.63
C PRO A 65 12.14 11.52 -0.75
N PHE A 66 11.17 10.61 -0.76
CA PHE A 66 10.00 10.76 0.10
C PHE A 66 9.54 9.45 0.70
N ILE A 67 8.98 9.57 1.90
CA ILE A 67 8.36 8.50 2.66
C ILE A 67 6.85 8.70 2.66
N ILE A 68 6.13 7.67 2.26
CA ILE A 68 4.68 7.60 2.42
C ILE A 68 4.36 6.72 3.62
N LEU A 69 3.67 7.32 4.59
CA LEU A 69 3.05 6.61 5.70
C LEU A 69 1.64 6.17 5.29
N ASN A 70 1.29 4.91 5.54
CA ASN A 70 -0.05 4.38 5.28
C ASN A 70 -0.58 3.63 6.50
N SER A 71 -1.85 3.24 6.46
CA SER A 71 -2.34 2.23 7.41
C SER A 71 -1.56 0.93 7.27
N GLY A 72 -1.47 0.16 8.35
CA GLY A 72 -0.97 -1.22 8.30
C GLY A 72 -1.69 -2.07 7.24
N TYR A 73 -0.94 -3.03 6.71
CA TYR A 73 -1.32 -4.13 5.84
C TYR A 73 -2.21 -5.16 6.52
N PHE A 74 -1.96 -5.49 7.80
CA PHE A 74 -2.66 -6.58 8.47
C PHE A 74 -3.97 -6.11 9.12
N ASP A 75 -5.07 -6.78 8.80
CA ASP A 75 -6.40 -6.41 9.30
C ASP A 75 -6.51 -6.51 10.84
N ALA A 76 -5.85 -7.51 11.46
CA ALA A 76 -5.85 -7.70 12.91
C ALA A 76 -5.23 -6.52 13.69
N THR A 77 -4.39 -5.72 13.03
CA THR A 77 -3.69 -4.56 13.62
C THR A 77 -4.08 -3.25 12.96
N ARG A 78 -5.16 -3.25 12.16
CA ARG A 78 -5.60 -2.11 11.39
C ARG A 78 -6.08 -0.98 12.30
N GLY A 79 -5.61 0.24 12.04
CA GLY A 79 -5.91 1.40 12.89
C GLY A 79 -5.06 1.47 14.17
N ARG A 80 -4.15 0.51 14.37
CA ARG A 80 -3.10 0.54 15.41
C ARG A 80 -1.71 0.62 14.81
N ARG A 81 -1.48 -0.07 13.69
CA ARG A 81 -0.20 -0.02 12.99
C ARG A 81 -0.28 0.88 11.76
N PHE A 82 0.87 1.47 11.44
CA PHE A 82 1.12 2.18 10.19
C PHE A 82 2.26 1.50 9.43
N SER A 83 2.29 1.68 8.12
CA SER A 83 3.33 1.15 7.25
C SER A 83 4.15 2.28 6.62
N ILE A 84 5.39 1.96 6.28
CA ILE A 84 6.34 2.87 5.62
C ILE A 84 6.60 2.38 4.18
N SER A 85 6.55 3.30 3.23
CA SER A 85 6.87 3.07 1.81
C SER A 85 7.83 4.16 1.31
N ILE A 86 8.82 3.79 0.49
CA ILE A 86 9.94 4.67 0.12
C ILE A 86 9.87 5.03 -1.37
N ASN A 87 9.89 6.31 -1.71
CA ASN A 87 9.82 6.84 -3.08
C ASN A 87 8.62 6.33 -3.88
N GLY A 88 7.55 5.90 -3.21
CA GLY A 88 6.32 5.52 -3.88
C GLY A 88 5.30 4.86 -2.97
N PHE A 89 4.36 4.15 -3.60
CA PHE A 89 3.22 3.55 -2.93
C PHE A 89 3.23 2.03 -2.99
N HIS A 90 3.36 1.38 -1.84
CA HIS A 90 3.24 -0.08 -1.73
C HIS A 90 4.04 -0.82 -2.83
N GLY A 91 3.74 -2.08 -3.16
CA GLY A 91 4.35 -2.83 -4.28
C GLY A 91 5.77 -2.41 -4.68
N ILE A 92 5.89 -1.65 -5.77
CA ILE A 92 7.18 -1.11 -6.27
C ILE A 92 8.03 -0.29 -5.30
N SER A 93 7.46 0.32 -4.26
CA SER A 93 8.19 1.03 -3.20
C SER A 93 8.47 0.19 -1.95
N MET A 94 8.25 -1.13 -2.05
CA MET A 94 8.58 -2.11 -1.02
C MET A 94 9.86 -2.89 -1.31
N TYR A 95 10.67 -2.47 -2.29
CA TYR A 95 11.99 -3.06 -2.52
C TYR A 95 13.03 -2.19 -1.81
N VAL A 96 13.60 -2.76 -0.76
CA VAL A 96 14.70 -2.18 0.02
C VAL A 96 15.65 -3.33 0.27
N ASP A 97 16.88 -3.19 -0.20
CA ASP A 97 17.91 -4.21 -0.03
C ASP A 97 18.19 -4.46 1.45
N GLY A 98 18.50 -5.71 1.79
CA GLY A 98 18.80 -6.14 3.15
C GLY A 98 17.62 -6.08 4.13
N LEU A 99 16.40 -5.72 3.70
CA LEU A 99 15.27 -5.69 4.63
C LEU A 99 15.01 -7.05 5.28
N LEU A 100 15.10 -8.13 4.50
CA LEU A 100 14.87 -9.50 4.98
C LEU A 100 15.99 -10.01 5.90
N ASP A 101 17.16 -9.35 5.94
CA ASP A 101 18.25 -9.69 6.87
C ASP A 101 17.96 -9.27 8.31
N ARG A 102 16.91 -8.46 8.50
CA ARG A 102 16.48 -8.00 9.81
C ARG A 102 15.76 -9.09 10.60
N PRO A 103 15.79 -9.01 11.95
CA PRO A 103 15.03 -9.91 12.79
C PRO A 103 13.57 -10.01 12.34
N ALA A 104 13.11 -11.25 12.18
CA ALA A 104 11.75 -11.55 11.77
C ALA A 104 10.74 -10.88 12.73
N ARG A 105 9.72 -10.23 12.17
CA ARG A 105 8.61 -9.67 12.94
C ARG A 105 7.39 -10.57 12.84
N ALA A 106 6.59 -10.59 13.91
CA ALA A 106 5.36 -11.35 13.94
C ALA A 106 4.37 -10.84 12.86
N HIS A 107 3.85 -11.77 12.08
CA HIS A 107 2.79 -11.53 11.08
C HIS A 107 1.69 -12.60 11.20
N PRO A 108 0.51 -12.38 10.61
CA PRO A 108 -0.54 -13.38 10.55
C PRO A 108 -0.07 -14.66 9.85
N LYS A 109 -0.66 -15.80 10.22
CA LYS A 109 -0.41 -17.09 9.57
C LYS A 109 -0.84 -17.04 8.10
N ILE A 110 -0.01 -17.62 7.24
CA ILE A 110 -0.32 -17.81 5.83
C ILE A 110 -1.07 -19.14 5.68
N LYS A 111 -2.29 -19.10 5.15
CA LYS A 111 -3.04 -20.32 4.81
C LYS A 111 -2.50 -20.95 3.51
N PRO A 112 -2.54 -22.28 3.35
CA PRO A 112 -2.24 -22.93 2.08
C PRO A 112 -3.06 -22.34 0.93
N TRP A 113 -2.52 -22.35 -0.29
CA TRP A 113 -3.26 -21.90 -1.46
C TRP A 113 -4.54 -22.73 -1.63
N ARG A 114 -5.67 -22.03 -1.81
CA ARG A 114 -6.95 -22.66 -2.15
C ARG A 114 -6.84 -23.26 -3.54
N LYS A 115 -7.25 -24.52 -3.63
CA LYS A 115 -7.28 -25.26 -4.90
C LYS A 115 -8.61 -25.08 -5.63
N ASP A 116 -9.67 -24.69 -4.93
CA ASP A 116 -10.97 -24.44 -5.54
C ASP A 116 -11.75 -23.29 -4.84
N GLY A 117 -12.87 -22.89 -5.44
CA GLY A 117 -13.81 -21.87 -4.98
C GLY A 117 -14.89 -21.59 -6.01
N GLU A 118 -15.97 -20.97 -5.56
CA GLU A 118 -17.20 -20.74 -6.31
C GLU A 118 -17.17 -19.47 -7.17
N PHE A 119 -16.43 -18.44 -6.75
CA PHE A 119 -16.44 -17.14 -7.43
C PHE A 119 -15.09 -16.41 -7.37
N VAL A 120 -14.95 -15.38 -8.21
CA VAL A 120 -13.83 -14.44 -8.22
C VAL A 120 -14.24 -13.15 -7.53
N LEU A 121 -13.46 -12.69 -6.56
CA LEU A 121 -13.71 -11.45 -5.84
C LEU A 121 -13.02 -10.26 -6.52
N ILE A 122 -13.77 -9.24 -6.92
CA ILE A 122 -13.21 -7.98 -7.42
C ILE A 122 -13.10 -6.98 -6.27
N LEU A 123 -11.87 -6.64 -5.88
CA LEU A 123 -11.59 -5.72 -4.78
C LEU A 123 -11.55 -4.27 -5.27
N GLY A 124 -12.61 -3.53 -4.99
CA GLY A 124 -12.72 -2.11 -5.33
C GLY A 124 -11.77 -1.20 -4.52
N GLN A 125 -11.52 -0.01 -5.07
CA GLN A 125 -10.74 1.06 -4.46
C GLN A 125 -11.57 2.31 -4.18
N LYS A 126 -10.97 3.27 -3.46
CA LYS A 126 -11.57 4.59 -3.26
C LYS A 126 -11.62 5.32 -4.61
N PRO A 127 -12.70 6.08 -4.92
CA PRO A 127 -12.83 6.84 -6.17
C PRO A 127 -11.58 7.65 -6.58
N PRO A 128 -10.90 8.38 -5.66
CA PRO A 128 -9.72 9.16 -6.03
C PRO A 128 -8.56 8.35 -6.61
N ILE A 129 -8.47 7.05 -6.29
CA ILE A 129 -7.42 6.20 -6.86
C ILE A 129 -7.65 5.94 -8.35
N TYR A 130 -8.91 5.77 -8.77
CA TYR A 130 -9.23 5.61 -10.18
C TYR A 130 -9.00 6.91 -10.94
N GLU A 131 -9.47 8.03 -10.40
CA GLU A 131 -9.29 9.37 -11.00
C GLU A 131 -7.82 9.71 -11.23
N ILE A 132 -6.97 9.49 -10.23
CA ILE A 132 -5.52 9.71 -10.33
C ILE A 132 -4.90 8.85 -11.43
N LEU A 133 -5.44 7.65 -11.69
CA LEU A 133 -4.95 6.76 -12.74
C LEU A 133 -5.62 7.00 -14.10
N GLY A 134 -6.45 8.04 -14.24
CA GLY A 134 -7.19 8.32 -15.47
C GLY A 134 -8.27 7.28 -15.77
N LEU A 135 -8.79 6.59 -14.75
CA LEU A 135 -9.79 5.55 -14.85
C LEU A 135 -11.14 6.04 -14.29
N GLN A 136 -12.23 5.58 -14.90
CA GLN A 136 -13.56 5.68 -14.33
C GLN A 136 -13.88 4.42 -13.52
N MET A 137 -14.25 4.60 -12.24
CA MET A 137 -14.44 3.51 -11.29
C MET A 137 -15.46 2.46 -11.75
N GLU A 138 -16.69 2.86 -12.08
CA GLU A 138 -17.73 1.90 -12.45
C GLU A 138 -17.41 1.15 -13.76
N PRO A 139 -17.00 1.82 -14.86
CA PRO A 139 -16.57 1.11 -16.06
C PRO A 139 -15.39 0.16 -15.81
N TRP A 140 -14.44 0.56 -14.96
CA TRP A 140 -13.33 -0.31 -14.59
C TRP A 140 -13.80 -1.56 -13.83
N LEU A 141 -14.67 -1.41 -12.82
CA LEU A 141 -15.20 -2.52 -12.03
C LEU A 141 -15.99 -3.50 -12.91
N ARG A 142 -16.87 -2.99 -13.77
CA ARG A 142 -17.70 -3.79 -14.68
C ARG A 142 -16.85 -4.61 -15.65
N ARG A 143 -15.91 -3.96 -16.35
CA ARG A 143 -15.01 -4.65 -17.30
C ARG A 143 -14.11 -5.67 -16.60
N THR A 144 -13.60 -5.33 -15.42
CA THR A 144 -12.73 -6.23 -14.65
C THR A 144 -13.52 -7.45 -14.16
N ALA A 145 -14.75 -7.26 -13.70
CA ALA A 145 -15.63 -8.36 -13.29
C ALA A 145 -15.97 -9.28 -14.46
N GLN A 146 -16.33 -8.73 -15.62
CA GLN A 146 -16.60 -9.52 -16.82
C GLN A 146 -15.36 -10.33 -17.25
N ARG A 147 -14.21 -9.67 -17.40
CA ARG A 147 -12.97 -10.33 -17.81
C ARG A 147 -12.52 -11.39 -16.80
N ALA A 148 -12.68 -11.13 -15.52
CA ALA A 148 -12.39 -12.11 -14.48
C ALA A 148 -13.32 -13.32 -14.56
N ALA A 149 -14.61 -13.10 -14.81
CA ALA A 149 -15.55 -14.20 -14.92
C ALA A 149 -15.22 -15.13 -16.11
N GLU A 150 -14.86 -14.54 -17.24
CA GLU A 150 -14.41 -15.24 -18.43
C GLU A 150 -13.08 -15.98 -18.19
N ALA A 151 -12.05 -15.28 -17.71
CA ALA A 151 -10.70 -15.84 -17.55
C ALA A 151 -10.64 -16.98 -16.51
N PHE A 152 -11.31 -16.81 -15.37
CA PHE A 152 -11.31 -17.81 -14.29
C PHE A 152 -12.46 -18.83 -14.40
N ARG A 153 -13.33 -18.69 -15.42
CA ARG A 153 -14.48 -19.57 -15.68
C ARG A 153 -15.40 -19.71 -14.46
N ARG A 154 -15.65 -18.60 -13.77
CA ARG A 154 -16.40 -18.52 -12.50
C ARG A 154 -17.17 -17.20 -12.40
N PRO A 155 -18.31 -17.11 -11.69
CA PRO A 155 -18.96 -15.83 -11.47
C PRO A 155 -18.04 -14.83 -10.75
N ALA A 156 -18.20 -13.54 -11.03
CA ALA A 156 -17.45 -12.47 -10.38
C ALA A 156 -18.33 -11.71 -9.37
N LEU A 157 -17.85 -11.55 -8.14
CA LEU A 157 -18.47 -10.75 -7.09
C LEU A 157 -17.70 -9.44 -6.93
N ILE A 158 -18.37 -8.31 -7.16
CA ILE A 158 -17.78 -7.00 -6.89
C ILE A 158 -17.91 -6.67 -5.41
N ARG A 159 -16.78 -6.45 -4.74
CA ARG A 159 -16.73 -5.85 -3.41
C ARG A 159 -16.28 -4.39 -3.52
N PRO A 160 -17.22 -3.44 -3.46
CA PRO A 160 -16.88 -2.01 -3.47
C PRO A 160 -16.03 -1.65 -2.24
N HIS A 161 -15.36 -0.49 -2.29
CA HIS A 161 -14.60 -0.01 -1.15
C HIS A 161 -15.56 0.46 -0.03
N PRO A 162 -15.28 0.23 1.27
CA PRO A 162 -16.15 0.63 2.39
C PRO A 162 -16.42 2.14 2.52
N PHE A 163 -15.75 2.98 1.72
CA PHE A 163 -15.96 4.43 1.72
C PHE A 163 -17.03 4.87 0.72
N LEU A 164 -17.58 3.94 -0.07
CA LEU A 164 -18.69 4.21 -0.97
C LEU A 164 -20.01 4.13 -0.19
N PRO A 165 -20.68 5.27 0.08
CA PRO A 165 -21.90 5.29 0.86
C PRO A 165 -23.04 4.57 0.12
N GLY A 166 -24.01 4.03 0.87
CA GLY A 166 -25.24 3.46 0.31
C GLY A 166 -25.15 2.02 -0.22
N LEU A 167 -23.94 1.45 -0.31
CA LEU A 167 -23.78 0.02 -0.65
C LEU A 167 -23.63 -0.77 0.65
N ARG A 168 -24.58 -1.69 0.93
CA ARG A 168 -24.45 -2.62 2.07
C ARG A 168 -23.38 -3.63 1.71
N GLN A 169 -22.22 -3.54 2.36
CA GLN A 169 -21.05 -4.36 2.02
C GLN A 169 -20.84 -5.44 3.07
N ARG A 170 -20.58 -6.66 2.61
CA ARG A 170 -20.02 -7.70 3.48
C ARG A 170 -18.61 -7.29 3.89
N SER A 171 -18.25 -7.58 5.14
CA SER A 171 -16.87 -7.40 5.61
C SER A 171 -15.95 -8.28 4.77
N LEU A 172 -14.67 -7.88 4.62
CA LEU A 172 -13.72 -8.71 3.88
C LEU A 172 -13.62 -10.11 4.52
N GLN A 173 -13.63 -10.17 5.86
CA GLN A 173 -13.63 -11.41 6.62
C GLN A 173 -14.81 -12.32 6.24
N ALA A 174 -16.04 -11.78 6.22
CA ALA A 174 -17.22 -12.55 5.87
C ALA A 174 -17.18 -13.06 4.42
N VAL A 175 -16.53 -12.34 3.50
CA VAL A 175 -16.38 -12.80 2.10
C VAL A 175 -15.26 -13.83 1.98
N LEU A 176 -14.20 -13.73 2.77
CA LEU A 176 -13.12 -14.72 2.82
C LEU A 176 -13.60 -16.08 3.31
N GLU A 177 -14.70 -16.12 4.07
CA GLU A 177 -15.35 -17.35 4.52
C GLU A 177 -16.22 -18.00 3.45
N ASP A 178 -16.74 -17.21 2.50
CA ASP A 178 -17.35 -17.76 1.29
C ASP A 178 -16.24 -18.33 0.38
N GLY A 179 -16.51 -19.37 -0.40
CA GLY A 179 -15.50 -20.06 -1.20
C GLY A 179 -14.92 -19.21 -2.32
N ILE A 180 -14.08 -18.22 -2.02
CA ILE A 180 -13.39 -17.41 -3.03
C ILE A 180 -12.33 -18.29 -3.71
N TYR A 181 -12.40 -18.37 -5.04
CA TYR A 181 -11.37 -19.00 -5.86
C TYR A 181 -10.16 -18.08 -6.04
N ALA A 182 -10.42 -16.85 -6.52
CA ALA A 182 -9.41 -15.85 -6.82
C ALA A 182 -9.87 -14.44 -6.43
N ALA A 183 -8.93 -13.54 -6.21
CA ALA A 183 -9.19 -12.11 -6.02
C ALA A 183 -8.51 -11.29 -7.12
N VAL A 184 -9.21 -10.31 -7.68
CA VAL A 184 -8.66 -9.36 -8.65
C VAL A 184 -8.71 -7.96 -8.05
N THR A 185 -7.61 -7.22 -8.12
CA THR A 185 -7.56 -5.85 -7.61
C THR A 185 -6.70 -4.96 -8.49
N LEU A 186 -6.95 -3.65 -8.41
CA LEU A 186 -6.02 -2.66 -8.93
C LEU A 186 -4.78 -2.59 -8.02
N SER A 187 -4.94 -2.05 -6.80
CA SER A 187 -3.84 -1.89 -5.82
C SER A 187 -4.34 -1.88 -4.37
N SER A 188 -5.43 -2.58 -4.06
CA SER A 188 -6.04 -2.55 -2.73
C SER A 188 -5.21 -3.27 -1.68
N ASN A 189 -5.08 -2.71 -0.47
CA ASN A 189 -4.51 -3.42 0.69
C ASN A 189 -5.33 -4.66 1.10
N ALA A 190 -6.61 -4.75 0.69
CA ALA A 190 -7.39 -5.96 0.88
C ALA A 190 -6.77 -7.20 0.18
N SER A 191 -5.89 -7.00 -0.81
CA SER A 191 -5.12 -8.07 -1.45
C SER A 191 -4.19 -8.80 -0.48
N VAL A 192 -3.70 -8.13 0.56
CA VAL A 192 -2.85 -8.76 1.58
C VAL A 192 -3.66 -9.81 2.32
N ALA A 193 -4.86 -9.46 2.78
CA ALA A 193 -5.74 -10.39 3.49
C ALA A 193 -6.21 -11.55 2.61
N THR A 194 -6.56 -11.33 1.33
CA THR A 194 -6.90 -12.43 0.41
C THR A 194 -5.72 -13.38 0.22
N THR A 195 -4.52 -12.84 -0.01
CA THR A 195 -3.31 -13.63 -0.23
C THR A 195 -2.92 -14.45 1.01
N LEU A 196 -3.01 -13.86 2.21
CA LEU A 196 -2.79 -14.55 3.47
C LEU A 196 -3.82 -15.65 3.73
N ALA A 197 -5.07 -15.45 3.28
CA ALA A 197 -6.13 -16.44 3.37
C ALA A 197 -6.02 -17.58 2.34
N GLY A 198 -4.94 -17.62 1.55
CA GLY A 198 -4.74 -18.64 0.53
C GLY A 198 -5.51 -18.38 -0.76
N VAL A 199 -6.09 -17.20 -0.95
CA VAL A 199 -6.79 -16.84 -2.19
C VAL A 199 -5.76 -16.30 -3.18
N ARG A 200 -5.64 -16.94 -4.35
CA ARG A 200 -4.78 -16.46 -5.43
C ARG A 200 -5.20 -15.05 -5.83
N THR A 201 -4.23 -14.14 -6.00
CA THR A 201 -4.54 -12.72 -6.23
C THR A 201 -3.91 -12.21 -7.51
N LEU A 202 -4.73 -11.63 -8.40
CA LEU A 202 -4.30 -10.90 -9.58
C LEU A 202 -4.29 -9.39 -9.27
N ALA A 203 -3.08 -8.82 -9.23
CA ALA A 203 -2.82 -7.42 -9.00
C ALA A 203 -2.54 -6.72 -10.33
N LEU A 204 -3.44 -5.82 -10.71
CA LEU A 204 -3.42 -5.18 -12.03
C LEU A 204 -2.61 -3.88 -12.06
N HIS A 205 -1.98 -3.50 -10.95
CA HIS A 205 -1.17 -2.29 -10.88
C HIS A 205 0.05 -2.52 -9.99
N PRO A 206 1.25 -2.07 -10.40
CA PRO A 206 2.53 -2.33 -9.71
C PRO A 206 2.62 -1.80 -8.28
N THR A 207 1.73 -0.88 -7.88
CA THR A 207 1.61 -0.37 -6.50
C THR A 207 0.75 -1.25 -5.61
N CYS A 208 0.32 -2.43 -6.06
CA CYS A 208 -0.39 -3.35 -5.19
C CYS A 208 0.58 -3.94 -4.14
N PRO A 209 0.25 -3.97 -2.85
CA PRO A 209 1.10 -4.59 -1.84
C PRO A 209 1.30 -6.10 -2.05
N ALA A 210 0.39 -6.77 -2.78
CA ALA A 210 0.51 -8.18 -3.13
C ALA A 210 1.21 -8.41 -4.49
N GLN A 211 1.77 -7.38 -5.14
CA GLN A 211 2.32 -7.49 -6.50
C GLN A 211 3.37 -8.61 -6.63
N ALA A 212 4.29 -8.73 -5.67
CA ALA A 212 5.40 -9.68 -5.71
C ALA A 212 4.95 -11.17 -5.61
N VAL A 213 3.73 -11.41 -5.14
CA VAL A 213 3.13 -12.75 -4.99
C VAL A 213 1.84 -12.87 -5.79
N SER A 214 1.66 -11.99 -6.77
CA SER A 214 0.51 -12.01 -7.66
C SER A 214 0.69 -13.06 -8.75
N ILE A 215 -0.43 -13.49 -9.34
CA ILE A 215 -0.50 -14.38 -10.51
C ILE A 215 0.13 -13.73 -11.78
N GLY A 216 0.63 -12.51 -11.70
CA GLY A 216 1.27 -11.80 -12.81
C GLY A 216 0.25 -11.07 -13.67
N GLY A 217 -0.37 -11.78 -14.61
CA GLY A 217 -1.28 -11.23 -15.62
C GLY A 217 -2.54 -12.07 -15.86
N TRP A 218 -3.35 -11.62 -16.82
CA TRP A 218 -4.58 -12.34 -17.21
C TRP A 218 -4.30 -13.63 -17.97
N GLU A 219 -3.16 -13.68 -18.64
CA GLU A 219 -2.61 -14.82 -19.37
C GLU A 219 -2.14 -15.94 -18.44
N SER A 220 -1.86 -15.63 -17.18
CA SER A 220 -1.33 -16.56 -16.17
C SER A 220 -2.38 -17.01 -15.16
N VAL A 221 -3.67 -16.76 -15.38
CA VAL A 221 -4.74 -17.07 -14.40
C VAL A 221 -4.83 -18.55 -14.00
N ASP A 222 -4.37 -19.45 -14.87
CA ASP A 222 -4.30 -20.90 -14.65
C ASP A 222 -2.96 -21.35 -14.04
N ASP A 223 -1.95 -20.47 -13.98
CA ASP A 223 -0.65 -20.77 -13.39
C ASP A 223 -0.74 -20.84 -11.85
N ASP A 224 0.16 -21.62 -11.24
CA ASP A 224 0.30 -21.63 -9.79
C ASP A 224 0.87 -20.29 -9.30
N PRO A 225 0.30 -19.68 -8.24
CA PRO A 225 0.83 -18.45 -7.69
C PRO A 225 2.24 -18.63 -7.11
N PRO A 226 3.06 -17.56 -7.04
CA PRO A 226 4.40 -17.64 -6.46
C PRO A 226 4.44 -18.27 -5.06
N SER A 227 5.47 -19.08 -4.80
CA SER A 227 5.63 -19.82 -3.55
C SER A 227 6.27 -19.01 -2.41
N ASN A 228 6.93 -17.89 -2.71
CA ASN A 228 7.72 -17.06 -1.79
C ASN A 228 6.88 -16.16 -0.86
N ARG A 229 5.67 -16.57 -0.47
CA ARG A 229 4.76 -15.78 0.39
C ARG A 229 5.33 -15.45 1.76
N GLU A 230 6.20 -16.30 2.32
CA GLU A 230 6.80 -16.07 3.63
C GLU A 230 7.74 -14.85 3.60
N ALA A 231 8.65 -14.80 2.63
CA ALA A 231 9.53 -13.66 2.42
C ALA A 231 8.72 -12.38 2.14
N TRP A 232 7.67 -12.48 1.31
CA TRP A 232 6.78 -11.37 1.02
C TRP A 232 6.08 -10.84 2.27
N VAL A 233 5.43 -11.68 3.07
CA VAL A 233 4.70 -11.21 4.27
C VAL A 233 5.67 -10.65 5.31
N GLN A 234 6.87 -11.23 5.43
CA GLN A 234 7.87 -10.70 6.34
C GLN A 234 8.35 -9.31 5.90
N SER A 235 8.50 -9.10 4.59
CA SER A 235 8.83 -7.78 4.05
C SER A 235 7.76 -6.71 4.37
N LEU A 236 6.49 -7.11 4.50
CA LEU A 236 5.40 -6.22 4.94
C LEU A 236 5.50 -5.95 6.44
N ALA A 237 5.72 -6.99 7.25
CA ALA A 237 5.78 -6.87 8.71
C ALA A 237 6.97 -6.04 9.19
N GLN A 238 8.14 -6.16 8.54
CA GLN A 238 9.33 -5.33 8.78
C GLN A 238 9.10 -3.83 8.56
N ARG A 239 8.05 -3.45 7.82
CA ARG A 239 7.70 -2.05 7.51
C ARG A 239 6.50 -1.53 8.27
N GLU A 240 5.90 -2.33 9.16
CA GLU A 240 4.82 -1.89 10.02
C GLU A 240 5.29 -1.51 11.41
N PHE A 241 4.73 -0.45 11.97
CA PHE A 241 5.08 0.01 13.31
C PHE A 241 3.80 0.36 14.06
N ASP A 242 3.79 0.13 15.37
CA ASP A 242 2.66 0.49 16.25
C ASP A 242 2.66 2.00 16.48
N GLU A 243 1.56 2.68 16.17
CA GLU A 243 1.47 4.14 16.31
C GLU A 243 1.32 4.61 17.76
N PHE A 244 1.01 3.70 18.69
CA PHE A 244 0.80 4.02 20.10
C PHE A 244 1.96 3.60 21.01
N ALA A 245 2.88 2.77 20.51
CA ALA A 245 4.04 2.33 21.28
C ALA A 245 5.25 3.22 20.98
N ARG A 246 5.74 3.95 21.98
CA ARG A 246 6.88 4.88 21.83
C ARG A 246 8.11 4.21 21.21
N VAL A 247 8.44 3.02 21.69
CA VAL A 247 9.57 2.21 21.18
C VAL A 247 9.41 1.86 19.69
N GLU A 248 8.18 1.68 19.19
CA GLU A 248 7.93 1.41 17.77
C GLU A 248 8.06 2.67 16.91
N LEU A 249 7.76 3.86 17.46
CA LEU A 249 8.05 5.12 16.80
C LEU A 249 9.56 5.40 16.71
N ASP A 250 10.31 5.05 17.75
CA ASP A 250 11.77 5.16 17.73
C ASP A 250 12.38 4.20 16.69
N LYS A 251 11.89 2.96 16.61
CA LYS A 251 12.25 2.01 15.55
C LYS A 251 11.85 2.49 14.16
N ALA A 252 10.70 3.14 14.02
CA ALA A 252 10.25 3.70 12.74
C ALA A 252 11.14 4.86 12.28
N ALA A 253 11.59 5.72 13.20
CA ALA A 253 12.54 6.78 12.90
C ALA A 253 13.91 6.18 12.49
N ALA A 254 14.44 5.24 13.26
CA ALA A 254 15.67 4.53 12.93
C ALA A 254 15.58 3.82 11.58
N PHE A 255 14.42 3.21 11.27
CA PHE A 255 14.15 2.62 9.96
C PHE A 255 14.28 3.65 8.83
N ILE A 256 13.69 4.83 9.00
CA ILE A 256 13.74 5.90 7.99
C ILE A 256 15.18 6.38 7.77
N GLU A 257 15.96 6.54 8.83
CA GLU A 257 17.37 6.93 8.74
C GLU A 257 18.21 5.87 8.04
N GLU A 258 18.00 4.59 8.36
CA GLU A 258 18.70 3.46 7.76
C GLU A 258 18.43 3.35 6.26
N VAL A 259 17.18 3.50 5.82
CA VAL A 259 16.81 3.38 4.40
C VAL A 259 17.03 4.66 3.60
N TYR A 260 17.37 5.77 4.26
CA TYR A 260 17.51 7.07 3.60
C TYR A 260 18.58 7.08 2.50
N PRO A 261 19.80 6.53 2.67
CA PRO A 261 20.80 6.49 1.61
C PRO A 261 20.31 5.79 0.34
N ALA A 262 19.69 4.61 0.49
CA ALA A 262 19.08 3.87 -0.62
C ALA A 262 17.92 4.65 -1.26
N ALA A 263 17.09 5.30 -0.43
CA ALA A 263 16.02 6.17 -0.94
C ALA A 263 16.59 7.33 -1.78
N GLN A 264 17.71 7.92 -1.36
CA GLN A 264 18.36 9.00 -2.08
C GLN A 264 18.97 8.51 -3.41
N GLU A 265 19.62 7.35 -3.40
CA GLU A 265 20.16 6.72 -4.61
C GLU A 265 19.06 6.43 -5.63
N HIS A 266 17.98 5.76 -5.21
CA HIS A 266 16.81 5.51 -6.04
C HIS A 266 16.21 6.81 -6.58
N ALA A 267 16.12 7.84 -5.74
CA ALA A 267 15.60 9.14 -6.15
C ALA A 267 16.46 9.78 -7.25
N ASN A 268 17.78 9.76 -7.10
CA ASN A 268 18.73 10.26 -8.08
C ASN A 268 18.66 9.50 -9.41
N ALA A 269 18.46 8.18 -9.35
CA ALA A 269 18.26 7.30 -10.50
C ALA A 269 16.87 7.47 -11.18
N GLY A 270 15.99 8.32 -10.64
CA GLY A 270 14.64 8.52 -11.18
C GLY A 270 13.66 7.41 -10.80
N GLN A 271 14.03 6.51 -9.89
CA GLN A 271 13.18 5.44 -9.35
C GLN A 271 12.25 5.99 -8.27
N ILE A 272 11.41 6.95 -8.66
CA ILE A 272 10.41 7.58 -7.82
C ILE A 272 9.06 7.46 -8.50
N TYR A 273 8.06 7.06 -7.72
CA TYR A 273 6.71 6.85 -8.21
C TYR A 273 5.69 7.69 -7.46
N VAL A 274 4.99 8.57 -8.17
CA VAL A 274 3.78 9.25 -7.68
C VAL A 274 2.59 8.72 -8.47
N LYS A 275 1.54 8.28 -7.78
CA LYS A 275 0.33 7.78 -8.44
C LYS A 275 -0.19 8.83 -9.44
N GLY A 276 -0.44 8.40 -10.67
CA GLY A 276 -0.99 9.26 -11.73
C GLY A 276 0.00 10.18 -12.44
N VAL A 277 1.28 10.11 -12.10
CA VAL A 277 2.34 10.83 -12.81
C VAL A 277 3.08 9.82 -13.69
N LYS A 278 3.15 10.09 -14.99
CA LYS A 278 3.92 9.28 -15.96
C LYS A 278 5.39 9.61 -15.89
#